data_AF-A0A2N4XU65-F1
#
_entry.id   AF-A0A2N4XU65-F1
#
_cell.length_a   1.000
_cell.length_b   1.000
_cell.length_c   1.000
_cell.angle_alpha   90.00
_cell.angle_beta   90.00
_cell.angle_gamma   90.00
#
_symmetry.space_group_name_H-M   'P 1'
#
loop_
_entity.id
_entity.type
_entity.pdbx_description
1 polymer ?
#
loop_
_entity_poly.entity_id
_entity_poly.type
_entity_poly.pdbx_seq_one_letter_code
_entity_poly.pdbx_strand_id
1 'polypeptide(L)'
;MRNIYRPRARAHSQQGLILLVTLLAMVILLISAVALLRSLDTSVLLSGNLAFKRDLVNEGERGMAAAIALFKSGALASDSSRTADLAGSNYSATILPSNARGIPLVLVNDSTFSSKGMSATDITDSSTGVTIRTVIDRQCSSAGSFDASTCVYIPGASDVGGTNWLKKAGAEYVPVYRISVRVSGPRNTQVFLQTTLSR
;
A
#
# COMPACT_ATOMS: atom_id res chain seq x y z
N MET A 1 12.45 46.05 92.00
CA MET A 1 12.68 46.55 90.63
C MET A 1 13.52 45.54 89.86
N ARG A 2 12.95 44.76 88.93
CA ARG A 2 13.70 44.09 87.85
C ARG A 2 12.74 43.80 86.70
N ASN A 3 13.10 44.40 85.57
CA ASN A 3 12.29 44.61 84.37
C ASN A 3 12.31 43.32 83.52
N ILE A 4 11.17 42.66 83.32
CA ILE A 4 11.07 41.49 82.45
C ILE A 4 10.75 41.98 81.03
N TYR A 5 11.75 41.87 80.15
CA TYR A 5 11.66 42.16 78.73
C TYR A 5 10.55 41.34 78.06
N ARG A 6 9.55 42.01 77.48
CA ARG A 6 8.62 41.38 76.52
C ARG A 6 9.38 41.06 75.23
N PRO A 7 9.36 39.82 74.71
CA PRO A 7 9.85 39.56 73.37
C PRO A 7 8.89 40.24 72.37
N ARG A 8 9.40 41.14 71.55
CA ARG A 8 8.69 41.62 70.35
C ARG A 8 8.58 40.44 69.40
N ALA A 9 7.37 39.92 69.20
CA ALA A 9 7.09 39.07 68.05
C ALA A 9 7.46 39.84 66.79
N ARG A 10 8.44 39.35 66.02
CA ARG A 10 8.68 39.85 64.67
C ARG A 10 7.47 39.45 63.85
N ALA A 11 6.63 40.43 63.52
CA ALA A 11 5.65 40.27 62.46
C ALA A 11 6.43 40.03 61.17
N HIS A 12 6.53 38.78 60.76
CA HIS A 12 7.12 38.42 59.49
C HIS A 12 6.20 39.03 58.43
N SER A 13 6.71 40.00 57.67
CA SER A 13 6.02 40.55 56.51
C SER A 13 5.91 39.46 55.44
N GLN A 14 4.93 38.58 55.60
CA GLN A 14 4.35 37.87 54.48
C GLN A 14 3.71 38.89 53.54
N GLN A 15 3.49 38.44 52.30
CA GLN A 15 2.49 38.93 51.34
C GLN A 15 3.09 39.69 50.15
N GLY A 16 3.11 39.00 49.00
CA GLY A 16 3.33 39.59 47.69
C GLY A 16 3.84 38.59 46.65
N LEU A 17 4.95 37.90 46.97
CA LEU A 17 5.68 37.11 45.97
C LEU A 17 5.00 35.77 45.60
N ILE A 18 4.27 35.15 46.54
CA ILE A 18 3.63 33.84 46.33
C ILE A 18 2.60 33.88 45.19
N LEU A 19 1.84 34.98 45.06
CA LEU A 19 0.84 35.15 44.00
C LEU A 19 1.52 35.25 42.62
N LEU A 20 2.66 35.93 42.55
CA LEU A 20 3.44 36.05 41.31
C LEU A 20 4.04 34.71 40.88
N VAL A 21 4.56 33.93 41.83
CA VAL A 21 5.12 32.60 41.56
C VAL A 21 4.03 31.62 41.12
N THR A 22 2.86 31.64 41.78
CA THR A 22 1.74 30.78 41.36
C THR A 22 1.17 31.16 40.00
N LEU A 23 1.07 32.46 39.71
CA LEU A 23 0.66 32.95 38.38
C LEU A 23 1.66 32.51 37.30
N LEU A 24 2.96 32.67 37.54
CA LEU A 24 4.00 32.23 36.61
C LEU A 24 3.93 30.71 36.39
N ALA A 25 3.75 29.94 37.47
CA ALA A 25 3.59 28.49 37.38
C ALA A 25 2.33 28.10 36.57
N MET A 26 1.20 28.78 36.78
CA MET A 26 -0.02 28.58 35.99
C MET A 26 0.21 28.89 34.51
N VAL A 27 0.89 29.99 34.18
CA VAL A 27 1.21 30.33 32.79
C VAL A 27 2.09 29.27 32.14
N ILE A 28 3.13 28.78 32.85
CA ILE A 28 4.00 27.71 32.33
C ILE A 28 3.21 26.41 32.11
N LEU A 29 2.33 26.03 33.04
CA LEU A 29 1.48 24.85 32.91
C LEU A 29 0.49 24.99 31.74
N LEU A 30 -0.08 26.17 31.52
CA LEU A 30 -0.98 26.44 30.38
C LEU A 30 -0.24 26.32 29.05
N ILE A 31 0.96 26.88 28.94
CA ILE A 31 1.79 26.78 27.72
C ILE A 31 2.16 25.30 27.47
N SER A 32 2.52 24.56 28.52
CA SER A 32 2.85 23.14 28.44
C SER A 32 1.67 22.28 28.01
N ALA A 33 0.46 22.56 28.53
CA ALA A 33 -0.76 21.86 28.17
C ALA A 33 -1.11 22.07 26.68
N VAL A 34 -0.97 23.29 26.16
CA VAL A 34 -1.20 23.59 24.73
C VAL A 34 -0.21 22.85 23.83
N ALA A 35 1.06 22.78 24.24
CA ALA A 35 2.08 22.02 23.51
C ALA A 35 1.73 20.52 23.48
N LEU A 36 1.26 19.96 24.60
CA LEU A 36 0.85 18.56 24.70
C LEU A 36 -0.36 18.26 23.82
N LEU A 37 -1.39 19.11 23.83
CA LEU A 37 -2.59 18.93 22.97
C LEU A 37 -2.22 18.88 21.49
N ARG A 38 -1.34 19.77 21.02
CA ARG A 38 -0.82 19.71 19.64
C ARG A 38 -0.03 18.43 19.35
N SER A 39 0.73 17.93 20.33
CA SER A 39 1.46 16.67 20.20
C SER A 39 0.51 15.46 20.12
N LEU A 40 -0.61 15.48 20.83
CA LEU A 40 -1.64 14.45 20.76
C LEU A 40 -2.39 14.50 19.42
N ASP A 41 -2.80 15.68 18.96
CA ASP A 41 -3.48 15.85 17.67
C ASP A 41 -2.64 15.28 16.52
N THR A 42 -1.35 15.61 16.50
CA THR A 42 -0.41 15.08 15.50
C THR A 42 -0.22 13.57 15.61
N SER A 43 -0.13 13.03 16.83
CA SER A 43 -0.01 11.58 17.07
C SER A 43 -1.26 10.81 16.62
N VAL A 44 -2.46 11.35 16.85
CA VAL A 44 -3.73 10.75 16.44
C VAL A 44 -3.88 10.75 14.93
N LEU A 45 -3.53 11.86 14.25
CA LEU A 45 -3.58 11.93 12.79
C LEU A 45 -2.61 10.96 12.12
N LEU A 46 -1.39 10.85 12.64
CA LEU A 46 -0.40 9.90 12.15
C LEU A 46 -0.84 8.45 12.35
N SER A 47 -1.35 8.13 13.56
CA SER A 47 -1.88 6.80 13.88
C SER A 47 -3.06 6.42 12.98
N GLY A 48 -4.00 7.35 12.75
CA GLY A 48 -5.14 7.15 11.86
C GLY A 48 -4.72 6.86 10.41
N ASN A 49 -3.77 7.62 9.86
CA ASN A 49 -3.28 7.39 8.50
C ASN A 49 -2.56 6.03 8.35
N LEU A 50 -1.86 5.57 9.38
CA LEU A 50 -1.23 4.25 9.37
C LEU A 50 -2.27 3.13 9.47
N ALA A 51 -3.29 3.29 10.31
CA ALA A 51 -4.41 2.34 10.40
C ALA A 51 -5.11 2.21 9.04
N PHE A 52 -5.48 3.33 8.41
CA PHE A 52 -6.03 3.31 7.06
C PHE A 52 -5.09 2.67 6.04
N LYS A 53 -3.78 2.95 6.11
CA LYS A 53 -2.82 2.30 5.21
C LYS A 53 -2.81 0.78 5.40
N ARG A 54 -2.87 0.27 6.63
CA ARG A 54 -2.95 -1.17 6.93
C ARG A 54 -4.25 -1.78 6.42
N ASP A 55 -5.36 -1.08 6.61
CA ASP A 55 -6.66 -1.51 6.08
C ASP A 55 -6.61 -1.59 4.55
N LEU A 56 -6.09 -0.56 3.87
CA LEU A 56 -5.93 -0.56 2.40
C LEU A 56 -4.97 -1.65 1.90
N VAL A 57 -3.95 -2.03 2.67
CA VAL A 57 -3.10 -3.20 2.33
C VAL A 57 -3.93 -4.49 2.38
N ASN A 58 -4.71 -4.68 3.44
CA ASN A 58 -5.59 -5.85 3.58
C ASN A 58 -6.65 -5.90 2.47
N GLU A 59 -7.19 -4.76 2.08
CA GLU A 59 -8.07 -4.62 0.92
C GLU A 59 -7.37 -5.01 -0.38
N GLY A 60 -6.10 -4.62 -0.54
CA GLY A 60 -5.30 -4.92 -1.73
C GLY A 60 -5.06 -6.40 -1.96
N GLU A 61 -4.99 -7.19 -0.87
CA GLU A 61 -4.91 -8.65 -0.96
C GLU A 61 -6.15 -9.27 -1.65
N ARG A 62 -7.32 -8.63 -1.57
CA ARG A 62 -8.49 -9.06 -2.34
C ARG A 62 -8.27 -8.93 -3.85
N GLY A 63 -7.67 -7.81 -4.28
CA GLY A 63 -7.30 -7.58 -5.67
C GLY A 63 -6.25 -8.58 -6.17
N MET A 64 -5.27 -8.91 -5.32
CA MET A 64 -4.26 -9.93 -5.60
C MET A 64 -4.88 -11.31 -5.78
N ALA A 65 -5.76 -11.71 -4.85
CA ALA A 65 -6.45 -12.99 -4.91
C ALA A 65 -7.34 -13.11 -6.16
N ALA A 66 -8.05 -12.05 -6.53
CA ALA A 66 -8.86 -12.00 -7.75
C ALA A 66 -7.99 -12.17 -9.02
N ALA A 67 -6.85 -11.49 -9.09
CA ALA A 67 -5.91 -11.66 -10.21
C ALA A 67 -5.33 -13.08 -10.29
N ILE A 68 -4.96 -13.68 -9.15
CA ILE A 68 -4.48 -15.08 -9.12
C ILE A 68 -5.59 -16.04 -9.56
N ALA A 69 -6.86 -15.78 -9.22
CA ALA A 69 -7.98 -16.60 -9.65
C ALA A 69 -8.15 -16.61 -11.19
N LEU A 70 -7.83 -15.50 -11.87
CA LEU A 70 -7.85 -15.45 -13.34
C LEU A 70 -6.92 -16.48 -13.99
N PHE A 71 -5.75 -16.71 -13.38
CA PHE A 71 -4.79 -17.72 -13.81
C PHE A 71 -5.22 -19.14 -13.44
N LYS A 72 -5.97 -19.33 -12.35
CA LYS A 72 -6.40 -20.67 -11.90
C LYS A 72 -7.56 -21.23 -12.72
N SER A 73 -8.60 -20.43 -12.94
CA SER A 73 -9.85 -20.89 -13.55
C SER A 73 -10.59 -19.79 -14.31
N GLY A 74 -9.96 -18.64 -14.54
CA GLY A 74 -10.57 -17.52 -15.26
C GLY A 74 -10.03 -17.35 -16.68
N ALA A 75 -10.12 -16.12 -17.19
CA ALA A 75 -9.78 -15.81 -18.57
C ALA A 75 -8.29 -16.00 -18.94
N LEU A 76 -7.40 -16.12 -17.94
CA LEU A 76 -5.96 -16.33 -18.13
C LEU A 76 -5.54 -17.79 -17.85
N ALA A 77 -6.49 -18.72 -17.73
CA ALA A 77 -6.20 -20.09 -17.32
C ALA A 77 -5.37 -20.89 -18.34
N SER A 78 -5.51 -20.62 -19.64
CA SER A 78 -4.78 -21.32 -20.71
C SER A 78 -3.65 -20.47 -21.30
N ASP A 79 -2.58 -21.11 -21.74
CA ASP A 79 -1.42 -20.39 -22.32
C ASP A 79 -1.82 -19.59 -23.58
N SER A 80 -2.76 -20.13 -24.35
CA SER A 80 -3.29 -19.49 -25.56
C SER A 80 -4.03 -18.19 -25.26
N SER A 81 -4.64 -18.04 -24.08
CA SER A 81 -5.30 -16.79 -23.70
C SER A 81 -4.32 -15.72 -23.20
N ARG A 82 -3.05 -16.11 -22.99
CA ARG A 82 -1.97 -15.24 -22.50
C ARG A 82 -1.05 -14.72 -23.61
N THR A 83 -1.29 -15.07 -24.88
CA THR A 83 -0.43 -14.64 -26.00
C THR A 83 -0.72 -13.22 -26.49
N ALA A 84 -1.90 -12.66 -26.19
CA ALA A 84 -2.29 -11.31 -26.59
C ALA A 84 -2.83 -10.53 -25.38
N ASP A 85 -2.87 -9.20 -25.50
CA ASP A 85 -3.46 -8.35 -24.46
C ASP A 85 -4.95 -8.69 -24.27
N LEU A 86 -5.39 -8.69 -23.01
CA LEU A 86 -6.78 -8.91 -22.63
C LEU A 86 -7.21 -7.82 -21.66
N ALA A 87 -7.60 -6.68 -22.23
CA ALA A 87 -8.01 -5.49 -21.48
C ALA A 87 -9.15 -5.77 -20.49
N GLY A 88 -10.13 -6.60 -20.88
CA GLY A 88 -11.24 -7.00 -20.01
C GLY A 88 -10.84 -7.82 -18.77
N SER A 89 -9.59 -8.26 -18.67
CA SER A 89 -9.01 -8.90 -17.47
C SER A 89 -7.77 -8.17 -16.97
N ASN A 90 -7.60 -6.92 -17.39
CA ASN A 90 -6.50 -6.03 -17.03
C ASN A 90 -5.13 -6.65 -17.30
N TYR A 91 -5.04 -7.45 -18.35
CA TYR A 91 -3.87 -8.22 -18.71
C TYR A 91 -3.18 -7.63 -19.94
N SER A 92 -1.86 -7.48 -19.84
CA SER A 92 -0.98 -7.25 -20.99
C SER A 92 -0.04 -8.42 -21.20
N ALA A 93 0.09 -8.85 -22.46
CA ALA A 93 1.03 -9.88 -22.89
C ALA A 93 2.48 -9.38 -22.94
N THR A 94 2.70 -8.08 -22.72
CA THR A 94 4.01 -7.42 -22.68
C THR A 94 4.22 -6.69 -21.37
N ILE A 95 5.49 -6.48 -21.02
CA ILE A 95 5.87 -5.74 -19.83
C ILE A 95 5.37 -4.30 -19.94
N LEU A 96 4.69 -3.83 -18.88
CA LEU A 96 4.17 -2.46 -18.86
C LEU A 96 5.25 -1.47 -18.41
N PRO A 97 5.40 -0.33 -19.10
CA PRO A 97 6.28 0.75 -18.68
C PRO A 97 5.98 1.16 -17.24
N SER A 98 7.03 1.26 -16.43
CA SER A 98 6.93 1.54 -14.99
C SER A 98 7.61 2.86 -14.66
N ASN A 99 7.15 3.53 -13.59
CA ASN A 99 7.83 4.71 -13.06
C ASN A 99 9.14 4.34 -12.35
N ALA A 100 9.86 5.35 -11.83
CA ALA A 100 11.09 5.16 -11.07
C ALA A 100 10.95 4.30 -9.79
N ARG A 101 9.72 3.98 -9.37
CA ARG A 101 9.40 3.10 -8.23
C ARG A 101 8.95 1.69 -8.65
N GLY A 102 9.00 1.36 -9.94
CA GLY A 102 8.60 0.04 -10.45
C GLY A 102 7.08 -0.18 -10.60
N ILE A 103 6.28 0.87 -10.41
CA ILE A 103 4.81 0.79 -10.56
C ILE A 103 4.43 1.05 -12.02
N PRO A 104 3.60 0.19 -12.65
CA PRO A 104 3.10 0.41 -14.01
C PRO A 104 2.43 1.78 -14.16
N LEU A 105 2.84 2.55 -15.16
CA LEU A 105 2.32 3.91 -15.39
C LEU A 105 0.80 3.92 -15.59
N VAL A 106 0.26 2.88 -16.26
CA VAL A 106 -1.18 2.71 -16.47
C VAL A 106 -1.96 2.62 -15.16
N LEU A 107 -1.36 2.07 -14.10
CA LEU A 107 -2.01 1.89 -12.81
C LEU A 107 -1.99 3.18 -11.98
N VAL A 108 -1.05 4.09 -12.26
CA VAL A 108 -0.93 5.37 -11.54
C VAL A 108 -2.03 6.35 -11.95
N ASN A 109 -2.40 6.39 -13.24
CA ASN A 109 -3.34 7.37 -13.76
C ASN A 109 -4.65 6.73 -14.24
N ASP A 110 -5.75 7.17 -13.64
CA ASP A 110 -7.12 6.72 -13.89
C ASP A 110 -7.56 6.85 -15.34
N SER A 111 -7.25 7.97 -16.00
CA SER A 111 -7.64 8.17 -17.39
C SER A 111 -6.88 7.24 -18.32
N THR A 112 -5.61 6.97 -18.03
CA THR A 112 -4.80 6.01 -18.81
C THR A 112 -5.25 4.58 -18.60
N PHE A 113 -5.70 4.25 -17.39
CA PHE A 113 -6.24 2.94 -17.05
C PHE A 113 -7.55 2.67 -17.80
N SER A 114 -8.47 3.63 -17.76
CA SER A 114 -9.75 3.54 -18.45
C SER A 114 -9.61 3.59 -19.97
N SER A 115 -8.69 4.40 -20.51
CA SER A 115 -8.46 4.46 -21.97
C SER A 115 -7.87 3.17 -22.53
N LYS A 116 -7.16 2.39 -21.71
CA LYS A 116 -6.71 1.02 -22.02
C LYS A 116 -7.80 -0.04 -21.88
N GLY A 117 -9.01 0.34 -21.44
CA GLY A 117 -10.13 -0.58 -21.26
C GLY A 117 -9.98 -1.54 -20.06
N MET A 118 -9.13 -1.20 -19.09
CA MET A 118 -8.80 -2.07 -17.95
C MET A 118 -9.69 -1.86 -16.72
N SER A 119 -10.79 -1.12 -16.81
CA SER A 119 -11.66 -0.85 -15.65
C SER A 119 -12.69 -1.94 -15.37
N ALA A 120 -12.77 -2.99 -16.21
CA ALA A 120 -13.85 -3.98 -16.16
C ALA A 120 -13.82 -4.87 -14.91
N THR A 121 -12.67 -4.99 -14.25
CA THR A 121 -12.48 -5.86 -13.07
C THR A 121 -12.17 -5.08 -11.79
N ASP A 122 -12.44 -3.78 -11.79
CA ASP A 122 -12.29 -2.94 -10.59
C ASP A 122 -13.19 -3.45 -9.47
N ILE A 123 -12.64 -3.58 -8.26
CA ILE A 123 -13.42 -3.90 -7.07
C ILE A 123 -13.65 -2.59 -6.32
N THR A 124 -14.91 -2.17 -6.26
CA THR A 124 -15.32 -0.93 -5.59
C THR A 124 -16.24 -1.22 -4.41
N ASP A 125 -15.93 -0.66 -3.26
CA ASP A 125 -16.82 -0.64 -2.11
C ASP A 125 -17.28 0.81 -1.86
N SER A 126 -18.54 1.09 -2.22
CA SER A 126 -19.14 2.41 -2.07
C SER A 126 -19.42 2.79 -0.62
N SER A 127 -19.49 1.81 0.30
CA SER A 127 -19.74 2.05 1.71
C SER A 127 -18.49 2.56 2.43
N THR A 128 -17.32 2.05 2.05
CA THR A 128 -16.02 2.45 2.61
C THR A 128 -15.28 3.47 1.73
N GLY A 129 -15.72 3.69 0.50
CA GLY A 129 -15.07 4.58 -0.47
C GLY A 129 -13.74 4.03 -0.97
N VAL A 130 -13.58 2.71 -0.98
CA VAL A 130 -12.36 2.01 -1.41
C VAL A 130 -12.52 1.51 -2.85
N THR A 131 -11.52 1.77 -3.68
CA THR A 131 -11.42 1.26 -5.05
C THR A 131 -10.11 0.52 -5.22
N ILE A 132 -10.20 -0.75 -5.59
CA ILE A 132 -9.07 -1.63 -5.87
C ILE A 132 -8.99 -1.82 -7.38
N ARG A 133 -7.84 -1.48 -7.95
CA ARG A 133 -7.52 -1.71 -9.36
C ARG A 133 -6.32 -2.61 -9.47
N THR A 134 -6.38 -3.54 -10.40
CA THR A 134 -5.30 -4.51 -10.63
C THR A 134 -4.87 -4.43 -12.08
N VAL A 135 -3.57 -4.57 -12.34
CA VAL A 135 -3.02 -4.80 -13.68
C VAL A 135 -2.07 -5.97 -13.63
N ILE A 136 -2.11 -6.77 -14.68
CA ILE A 136 -1.27 -7.96 -14.84
C ILE A 136 -0.46 -7.75 -16.11
N ASP A 137 0.85 -7.86 -16.00
CA ASP A 137 1.72 -7.82 -17.17
C ASP A 137 2.67 -9.00 -17.20
N ARG A 138 2.67 -9.69 -18.33
CA ARG A 138 3.65 -10.72 -18.61
C ARG A 138 5.00 -10.06 -18.80
N GLN A 139 6.03 -10.57 -18.15
CA GLN A 139 7.37 -10.00 -18.19
C GLN A 139 8.09 -10.38 -19.50
N CYS A 140 7.49 -10.02 -20.64
CA CYS A 140 8.02 -10.22 -21.98
C CYS A 140 8.14 -8.88 -22.72
N SER A 141 9.14 -8.74 -23.58
CA SER A 141 9.31 -7.57 -24.43
C SER A 141 8.37 -7.55 -25.64
N SER A 142 7.81 -8.70 -26.03
CA SER A 142 6.88 -8.85 -27.15
C SER A 142 5.70 -9.78 -26.81
N ALA A 143 4.55 -9.50 -27.39
CA ALA A 143 3.38 -10.38 -27.32
C ALA A 143 3.60 -11.63 -28.19
N GLY A 144 2.78 -12.66 -27.98
CA GLY A 144 2.80 -13.91 -28.72
C GLY A 144 3.05 -15.13 -27.84
N SER A 145 3.37 -16.24 -28.50
CA SER A 145 3.80 -17.48 -27.86
C SER A 145 5.02 -17.24 -26.97
N PHE A 146 5.18 -18.07 -25.94
CA PHE A 146 6.35 -17.98 -25.07
C PHE A 146 7.66 -18.16 -25.85
N ASP A 147 8.62 -17.27 -25.59
CA ASP A 147 9.98 -17.35 -26.09
C ASP A 147 10.94 -16.91 -24.98
N ALA A 148 11.88 -17.78 -24.64
CA ALA A 148 12.88 -17.55 -23.59
C ALA A 148 13.84 -16.39 -23.93
N SER A 149 13.93 -15.97 -25.20
CA SER A 149 14.74 -14.83 -25.63
C SER A 149 14.08 -13.47 -25.38
N THR A 150 12.74 -13.42 -25.32
CA THR A 150 11.96 -12.18 -25.16
C THR A 150 11.26 -12.10 -23.80
N CYS A 151 11.19 -13.20 -23.06
CA CYS A 151 10.50 -13.29 -21.78
C CYS A 151 11.45 -13.54 -20.61
N VAL A 152 11.14 -12.94 -19.45
CA VAL A 152 11.64 -13.41 -18.16
C VAL A 152 10.92 -14.71 -17.82
N TYR A 153 11.69 -15.73 -17.45
CA TYR A 153 11.18 -17.07 -17.17
C TYR A 153 11.83 -17.68 -15.94
N ILE A 154 11.17 -18.68 -15.38
CA ILE A 154 11.72 -19.56 -14.35
C ILE A 154 11.82 -20.97 -14.94
N PRO A 155 12.95 -21.67 -14.78
CA PRO A 155 13.04 -23.07 -15.15
C PRO A 155 12.18 -23.92 -14.19
N GLY A 156 11.23 -24.65 -14.77
CA GLY A 156 10.43 -25.67 -14.11
C GLY A 156 10.82 -27.08 -14.57
N ALA A 157 10.30 -28.08 -13.87
CA ALA A 157 10.39 -29.48 -14.27
C ALA A 157 9.04 -29.92 -14.84
N SER A 158 9.04 -30.57 -16.00
CA SER A 158 7.85 -31.16 -16.61
C SER A 158 7.94 -32.67 -16.51
N ASP A 159 6.96 -33.31 -15.85
CA ASP A 159 6.84 -34.77 -15.75
C ASP A 159 6.11 -35.38 -16.96
N VAL A 160 5.85 -34.59 -18.00
CA VAL A 160 5.14 -35.04 -19.20
C VAL A 160 6.03 -36.01 -19.97
N GLY A 161 5.77 -37.31 -19.81
CA GLY A 161 6.40 -38.38 -20.57
C GLY A 161 6.36 -38.08 -22.08
N GLY A 162 7.54 -38.06 -22.70
CA GLY A 162 7.72 -37.71 -24.10
C GLY A 162 7.11 -38.72 -25.06
N THR A 163 5.80 -38.65 -25.27
CA THR A 163 5.08 -39.43 -26.29
C THR A 163 4.97 -38.67 -27.62
N ASN A 164 5.30 -37.38 -27.63
CA ASN A 164 5.41 -36.59 -28.86
C ASN A 164 6.90 -36.30 -29.13
N TRP A 165 7.40 -36.68 -30.30
CA TRP A 165 8.80 -36.50 -30.72
C TRP A 165 9.28 -35.04 -30.67
N LEU A 166 8.35 -34.08 -30.62
CA LEU A 166 8.58 -32.64 -30.48
C LEU A 166 8.57 -32.13 -29.02
N LYS A 167 8.17 -32.93 -28.04
CA LYS A 167 8.18 -32.58 -26.60
C LYS A 167 9.06 -33.58 -25.85
N LYS A 168 10.37 -33.31 -25.81
CA LYS A 168 11.30 -34.06 -24.97
C LYS A 168 11.04 -33.75 -23.49
N ALA A 169 11.13 -34.78 -22.64
CA ALA A 169 11.22 -34.60 -21.20
C ALA A 169 12.51 -33.83 -20.87
N GLY A 170 12.38 -32.73 -20.14
CA GLY A 170 13.45 -31.77 -19.87
C GLY A 170 12.88 -30.37 -19.64
N ALA A 171 13.59 -29.57 -18.84
CA ALA A 171 13.19 -28.27 -18.29
C ALA A 171 12.09 -27.51 -19.07
N GLU A 172 10.94 -27.32 -18.43
CA GLU A 172 9.87 -26.47 -18.94
C GLU A 172 10.12 -25.04 -18.48
N TYR A 173 10.21 -24.10 -19.40
CA TYR A 173 10.38 -22.69 -19.06
C TYR A 173 9.03 -22.03 -18.97
N VAL A 174 8.74 -21.44 -17.81
CA VAL A 174 7.44 -20.83 -17.54
C VAL A 174 7.62 -19.31 -17.48
N PRO A 175 6.81 -18.53 -18.21
CA PRO A 175 6.88 -17.07 -18.15
C PRO A 175 6.55 -16.53 -16.77
N VAL A 176 7.24 -15.44 -16.39
CA VAL A 176 6.92 -14.67 -15.19
C VAL A 176 5.87 -13.62 -15.52
N TYR A 177 4.90 -13.46 -14.63
CA TYR A 177 3.90 -12.41 -14.65
C TYR A 177 4.08 -11.53 -13.42
N ARG A 178 3.88 -10.23 -13.59
CA ARG A 178 3.79 -9.27 -12.50
C ARG A 178 2.33 -8.89 -12.31
N ILE A 179 1.83 -9.01 -11.09
CA ILE A 179 0.56 -8.45 -10.68
C ILE A 179 0.87 -7.17 -9.91
N SER A 180 0.25 -6.07 -10.30
CA SER A 180 0.32 -4.80 -9.59
C SER A 180 -1.08 -4.36 -9.19
N VAL A 181 -1.29 -4.10 -7.89
CA VAL A 181 -2.56 -3.65 -7.33
C VAL A 181 -2.40 -2.26 -6.78
N ARG A 182 -3.34 -1.37 -7.09
CA ARG A 182 -3.49 -0.06 -6.47
C ARG A 182 -4.82 -0.03 -5.73
N VAL A 183 -4.75 0.29 -4.46
CA VAL A 183 -5.91 0.55 -3.62
C VAL A 183 -5.99 2.04 -3.34
N SER A 184 -7.12 2.65 -3.68
CA SER A 184 -7.43 4.05 -3.42
C SER A 184 -8.52 4.14 -2.37
N GLY A 185 -8.24 4.84 -1.26
CA GLY A 185 -9.21 5.09 -0.20
C GLY A 185 -9.86 6.48 -0.25
N PRO A 186 -10.83 6.76 0.63
CA PRO A 186 -11.69 7.96 0.58
C PRO A 186 -10.97 9.30 0.79
N ARG A 187 -9.75 9.27 1.35
CA ARG A 187 -8.90 10.47 1.57
C ARG A 187 -7.77 10.59 0.55
N ASN A 188 -7.96 10.05 -0.65
CA ASN A 188 -6.92 9.95 -1.68
C ASN A 188 -5.64 9.24 -1.17
N THR A 189 -5.79 8.36 -0.18
CA THR A 189 -4.71 7.52 0.31
C THR A 189 -4.55 6.37 -0.67
N GLN A 190 -3.33 6.16 -1.14
CA GLN A 190 -3.03 5.11 -2.11
C GLN A 190 -2.01 4.13 -1.55
N VAL A 191 -2.29 2.85 -1.77
CA VAL A 191 -1.37 1.75 -1.50
C VAL A 191 -1.13 0.99 -2.79
N PHE A 192 0.13 0.63 -3.03
CA PHE A 192 0.52 -0.20 -4.15
C PHE A 192 1.12 -1.50 -3.62
N LEU A 193 0.64 -2.63 -4.13
CA LEU A 193 1.14 -3.97 -3.86
C LEU A 193 1.59 -4.59 -5.18
N GLN A 194 2.70 -5.32 -5.15
CA GLN A 194 3.18 -6.04 -6.33
C GLN A 194 3.63 -7.44 -5.93
N THR A 195 3.31 -8.40 -6.77
CA THR A 195 3.82 -9.77 -6.67
C THR A 195 4.15 -10.32 -8.04
N THR A 196 4.96 -11.36 -8.06
CA THR A 196 5.28 -12.09 -9.29
C THR A 196 4.85 -13.54 -9.15
N LEU A 197 4.40 -14.14 -10.25
CA LEU A 197 4.06 -15.55 -10.33
C LEU A 197 4.54 -16.14 -11.65
N SER A 198 4.79 -17.44 -11.67
CA SER A 198 5.07 -18.20 -12.89
C SER A 198 3.93 -19.19 -13.14
N ARG A 199 3.34 -19.19 -14.34
CA ARG A 199 2.31 -20.16 -14.74
C ARG A 199 2.26 -20.45 -16.23
#